data_AF-A0A497AG51-F1
#
_entry.id   AF-A0A497AG51-F1
#
_cell.length_a   1.000
_cell.length_b   1.000
_cell.length_c   1.000
_cell.angle_alpha   90.00
_cell.angle_beta   90.00
_cell.angle_gamma   90.00
#
_symmetry.space_group_name_H-M   'P 1'
#
loop_
_entity.id
_entity.type
_entity.pdbx_description
1 polymer ?
#
loop_
_entity_poly.entity_id
_entity_poly.type
_entity_poly.pdbx_seq_one_letter_code
_entity_poly.pdbx_strand_id
1 'polypeptide(L)'
;LRGANVPLVAIRRQVADAFQLILFIKRVFIGKKQRRFVTQIAEMQPSQFMEGDKVVVQNVFEDKGQGLRWTGYFPERLAKRLQEHGARLMPQFFRENHQ
;
A
#
# COMPACT_ATOMS: atom_id res chain seq x y z
N LEU A 1 -27.86 25.40 -3.22
CA LEU A 1 -26.75 24.49 -2.85
C LEU A 1 -25.46 25.05 -3.44
N ARG A 2 -24.58 25.65 -2.62
CA ARG A 2 -23.28 26.15 -3.08
C ARG A 2 -22.31 24.97 -3.20
N GLY A 3 -22.24 24.36 -4.38
CA GLY A 3 -21.16 23.42 -4.70
C GLY A 3 -19.89 24.20 -4.97
N ALA A 4 -18.91 24.12 -4.07
CA ALA A 4 -17.58 24.65 -4.34
C ALA A 4 -16.90 23.70 -5.36
N ASN A 5 -16.33 24.25 -6.44
CA ASN A 5 -15.45 23.50 -7.31
C ASN A 5 -14.17 23.16 -6.54
N VAL A 6 -14.13 21.96 -5.95
CA VAL A 6 -12.93 21.45 -5.29
C VAL A 6 -11.96 20.99 -6.37
N PRO A 7 -10.73 21.54 -6.45
CA PRO A 7 -9.74 21.08 -7.41
C PRO A 7 -9.45 19.59 -7.19
N LEU A 8 -9.44 18.79 -8.27
CA LEU A 8 -9.22 17.35 -8.18
C LEU A 8 -7.89 17.00 -7.48
N VAL A 9 -6.88 17.86 -7.63
CA VAL A 9 -5.60 17.74 -6.93
C VAL A 9 -5.74 17.82 -5.40
N ALA A 10 -6.65 18.66 -4.89
CA ALA A 10 -6.88 18.79 -3.45
C ALA A 10 -7.47 17.50 -2.87
N ILE A 11 -8.40 16.87 -3.61
CA ILE A 11 -8.96 15.56 -3.23
C ILE A 11 -7.86 14.49 -3.24
N ARG A 12 -7.01 14.46 -4.27
CA ARG A 12 -5.91 13.49 -4.36
C ARG A 12 -4.89 13.64 -3.22
N ARG A 13 -4.59 14.87 -2.81
CA ARG A 13 -3.73 15.14 -1.64
C ARG A 13 -4.35 14.59 -0.36
N GLN A 14 -5.64 14.86 -0.13
CA GLN A 14 -6.34 14.33 1.04
C GLN A 14 -6.34 12.80 1.06
N VAL A 15 -6.54 12.15 -0.09
CA VAL A 15 -6.46 10.69 -0.20
C VAL A 15 -5.05 10.19 0.12
N ALA A 16 -4.01 10.78 -0.46
CA ALA A 16 -2.62 10.39 -0.22
C ALA A 16 -2.23 10.48 1.26
N ASP A 17 -2.70 11.52 1.96
CA ASP A 17 -2.38 11.72 3.38
C ASP A 17 -3.24 10.87 4.34
N ALA A 18 -4.43 10.46 3.90
CA ALA A 18 -5.35 9.66 4.72
C ALA A 18 -4.92 8.19 4.86
N PHE A 19 -4.30 7.62 3.84
CA PHE A 19 -3.94 6.20 3.80
C PHE A 19 -2.43 5.98 3.96
N GLN A 20 -2.05 4.90 4.63
CA GLN A 20 -0.63 4.51 4.78
C GLN A 20 -0.33 3.20 4.04
N LEU A 21 -1.29 2.28 4.02
CA LEU A 21 -1.15 0.95 3.44
C LEU A 21 -2.35 0.61 2.55
N ILE A 22 -2.09 -0.03 1.42
CA ILE A 22 -3.11 -0.49 0.47
C ILE A 22 -2.97 -2.00 0.31
N LEU A 23 -4.09 -2.73 0.43
CA LEU A 23 -4.16 -4.17 0.18
C LEU A 23 -4.96 -4.43 -1.10
N PHE A 24 -4.32 -5.03 -2.09
CA PHE A 24 -4.97 -5.44 -3.33
C PHE A 24 -5.45 -6.88 -3.17
N ILE A 25 -6.77 -7.08 -3.27
CA ILE A 25 -7.40 -8.37 -3.03
C ILE A 25 -8.07 -8.85 -4.32
N LYS A 26 -7.64 -10.00 -4.83
CA LYS A 26 -8.23 -10.66 -5.98
C LYS A 26 -9.17 -11.78 -5.54
N ARG A 27 -10.35 -11.82 -6.15
CA ARG A 27 -11.32 -12.92 -6.00
C ARG A 27 -11.03 -13.99 -7.05
N VAL A 28 -10.89 -15.23 -6.62
CA VAL A 28 -10.59 -16.38 -7.49
C VAL A 28 -11.53 -17.53 -7.15
N PHE A 29 -12.01 -18.25 -8.17
CA PHE A 29 -12.77 -19.48 -7.98
C PHE A 29 -11.82 -20.69 -8.06
N ILE A 30 -11.83 -21.52 -7.02
CA ILE A 30 -11.11 -22.79 -6.98
C ILE A 30 -12.17 -23.88 -6.90
N GLY A 31 -12.43 -24.53 -8.04
CA GLY A 31 -13.61 -25.36 -8.23
C GLY A 31 -14.89 -24.54 -8.02
N LYS A 32 -15.79 -25.01 -7.14
CA LYS A 32 -17.03 -24.30 -6.78
C LYS A 32 -16.88 -23.31 -5.62
N LYS A 33 -15.68 -23.18 -5.03
CA LYS A 33 -15.45 -22.32 -3.85
C LYS A 33 -14.82 -21.00 -4.28
N GLN A 34 -15.41 -19.89 -3.84
CA GLN A 34 -14.85 -18.57 -4.02
C GLN A 34 -13.83 -18.29 -2.91
N ARG A 35 -12.61 -17.87 -3.29
CA ARG A 35 -11.55 -17.45 -2.36
C ARG A 35 -11.08 -16.03 -2.68
N ARG A 36 -10.44 -15.41 -1.70
CA ARG A 36 -9.82 -14.08 -1.82
C ARG A 36 -8.34 -14.21 -1.49
N PHE A 37 -7.50 -13.65 -2.33
CA PHE A 37 -6.05 -13.66 -2.17
C PHE A 37 -5.53 -12.22 -2.21
N VAL A 38 -4.60 -11.91 -1.32
CA VAL A 38 -3.85 -10.66 -1.39
C VAL A 38 -2.83 -10.81 -2.51
N THR A 39 -2.89 -9.93 -3.51
CA THR A 39 -1.98 -9.95 -4.67
C THR A 39 -0.89 -8.90 -4.55
N GLN A 40 -1.15 -7.81 -3.84
CA GLN A 40 -0.17 -6.76 -3.57
C GLN A 40 -0.42 -6.12 -2.20
N ILE A 41 0.66 -5.70 -1.58
CA ILE A 41 0.64 -4.85 -0.38
C ILE A 41 1.52 -3.65 -0.71
N ALA A 42 0.98 -2.44 -0.62
CA ALA A 42 1.68 -1.24 -1.05
C ALA A 42 1.64 -0.13 0.00
N GLU A 43 2.74 0.61 0.13
CA GLU A 43 2.80 1.82 0.94
C GLU A 43 2.31 3.01 0.09
N MET A 44 1.37 3.77 0.65
CA MET A 44 0.94 5.05 0.11
C MET A 44 1.97 6.12 0.49
N GLN A 45 2.49 6.86 -0.49
CA GLN A 45 3.38 7.98 -0.22
C GLN A 45 2.55 9.23 0.15
N PRO A 46 2.93 10.03 1.17
CA PRO A 46 2.25 11.27 1.52
C PRO A 46 2.21 12.25 0.36
N SER A 47 1.26 13.18 0.41
CA SER A 47 0.96 14.11 -0.67
C SER A 47 2.13 14.99 -1.10
N GLN A 48 3.09 15.25 -0.21
CA GLN A 48 4.33 15.98 -0.52
C GLN A 48 5.24 15.26 -1.53
N PHE A 49 5.03 13.97 -1.75
CA PHE A 49 5.74 13.15 -2.74
C PHE A 49 4.90 12.84 -3.97
N MET A 50 3.77 13.53 -4.16
CA MET A 50 3.00 13.41 -5.41
C MET A 50 3.81 13.89 -6.61
N GLU A 51 3.70 13.15 -7.71
CA GLU A 51 4.30 13.52 -9.00
C GLU A 51 3.26 14.25 -9.85
N GLY A 52 3.29 15.58 -9.80
CA GLY A 52 2.29 16.42 -10.45
C GLY A 52 0.91 16.19 -9.83
N ASP A 53 0.01 15.58 -10.59
CA ASP A 53 -1.35 15.25 -10.16
C ASP A 53 -1.48 13.79 -9.68
N LYS A 54 -0.40 12.99 -9.71
CA LYS A 54 -0.44 11.56 -9.39
C LYS A 54 -0.03 11.27 -7.95
N VAL A 55 -0.77 10.35 -7.34
CA VAL A 55 -0.43 9.78 -6.04
C VAL A 55 0.57 8.65 -6.26
N VAL A 56 1.65 8.66 -5.49
CA VAL A 56 2.70 7.64 -5.59
C VAL A 56 2.39 6.51 -4.62
N VAL A 57 2.42 5.29 -5.14
CA VAL A 57 2.17 4.05 -4.40
C VAL A 57 3.32 3.10 -4.68
N GLN A 58 3.93 2.57 -3.63
CA GLN A 58 5.10 1.69 -3.76
C GLN A 58 4.76 0.30 -3.22
N ASN A 59 4.84 -0.71 -4.08
CA ASN A 59 4.58 -2.10 -3.68
C ASN A 59 5.68 -2.59 -2.73
N VAL A 60 5.27 -3.01 -1.54
CA VAL A 60 6.10 -3.73 -0.55
C VAL A 60 6.11 -5.21 -0.88
N PHE A 61 4.95 -5.78 -1.19
CA PHE A 61 4.82 -7.14 -1.67
C PHE A 61 4.02 -7.21 -2.97
N GLU A 62 4.36 -8.16 -3.83
CA GLU A 62 3.70 -8.38 -5.10
C GLU A 62 3.70 -9.87 -5.48
N ASP A 63 2.57 -10.35 -5.99
CA ASP A 63 2.44 -11.66 -6.62
C ASP A 63 2.64 -11.55 -8.14
N LYS A 64 3.76 -12.11 -8.62
CA LYS A 64 4.10 -12.21 -10.05
C LYS A 64 3.75 -13.57 -10.66
N GLY A 65 2.84 -14.33 -10.04
CA GLY A 65 2.39 -15.65 -10.46
C GLY A 65 2.97 -16.82 -9.65
N GLN A 66 3.76 -16.54 -8.60
CA GLN A 66 4.36 -17.55 -7.72
C GLN A 66 4.02 -17.30 -6.24
N GLY A 67 2.96 -16.54 -5.98
CA GLY A 67 2.60 -16.09 -4.65
C GLY A 67 3.23 -14.75 -4.30
N LEU A 68 2.74 -14.19 -3.19
CA LEU A 68 3.10 -12.86 -2.71
C LEU A 68 4.57 -12.85 -2.23
N ARG A 69 5.40 -12.02 -2.85
CA ARG A 69 6.83 -11.89 -2.51
C ARG A 69 7.22 -10.45 -2.22
N TRP A 70 8.16 -10.27 -1.29
CA TRP A 70 8.75 -8.97 -1.01
C TRP A 70 9.44 -8.41 -2.25
N THR A 71 9.20 -7.14 -2.57
CA THR A 71 9.76 -6.47 -3.75
C THR A 71 11.20 -5.98 -3.54
N GLY A 72 11.72 -6.07 -2.31
CA GLY A 72 12.96 -5.43 -1.88
C GLY A 72 12.76 -3.99 -1.38
N TYR A 73 11.55 -3.43 -1.52
CA TYR A 73 11.22 -2.13 -0.98
C TYR A 73 10.86 -2.23 0.51
N PHE A 74 11.59 -1.51 1.36
CA PHE A 74 11.26 -1.36 2.77
C PHE A 74 10.35 -0.14 2.98
N PRO A 75 9.18 -0.30 3.62
CA PRO A 75 8.22 0.79 3.80
C PRO A 75 8.64 1.69 4.97
N GLU A 76 9.61 2.58 4.72
CA GLU A 76 10.23 3.47 5.71
C GLU A 76 9.21 4.28 6.53
N ARG A 77 8.16 4.79 5.88
CA ARG A 77 7.20 5.68 6.55
C ARG A 77 6.23 4.92 7.43
N LEU A 78 5.74 3.78 6.94
CA LEU A 78 4.97 2.85 7.74
C LEU A 78 5.79 2.37 8.93
N ALA A 79 7.06 1.99 8.71
CA ALA A 79 7.94 1.52 9.77
C ALA A 79 8.18 2.59 10.84
N LYS A 80 8.45 3.84 10.43
CA LYS A 80 8.58 4.98 11.35
C LYS A 80 7.31 5.20 12.17
N ARG A 81 6.14 5.18 11.52
CA ARG A 81 4.85 5.38 12.21
C ARG A 81 4.54 4.24 13.18
N LEU A 82 4.79 2.99 12.80
CA LEU A 82 4.65 1.86 13.71
C LEU A 82 5.57 2.04 14.92
N GLN A 83 6.81 2.51 14.71
CA GLN A 83 7.76 2.73 15.79
C GLN A 83 7.28 3.83 16.76
N GLU A 84 6.69 4.91 16.25
CA GLU A 84 6.04 5.96 17.06
C GLU A 84 4.90 5.41 17.95
N HIS A 85 4.27 4.30 17.52
CA HIS A 85 3.24 3.59 18.26
C HIS A 85 3.75 2.34 19.02
N GLY A 86 5.07 2.21 19.19
CA GLY A 86 5.68 1.13 19.96
C GLY A 86 5.81 -0.21 19.22
N ALA A 87 5.49 -0.27 17.93
CA ALA A 87 5.65 -1.44 17.08
C ALA A 87 6.89 -1.31 16.20
N ARG A 88 7.85 -2.24 16.30
CA ARG A 88 9.09 -2.16 15.51
C ARG A 88 9.00 -3.05 14.27
N LEU A 89 9.01 -2.44 13.09
CA LEU A 89 9.07 -3.14 11.81
C LEU A 89 10.51 -3.07 11.28
N MET A 90 11.22 -4.19 11.37
CA MET A 90 12.63 -4.27 10.96
C MET A 90 12.76 -4.87 9.55
N PRO A 91 13.76 -4.48 8.73
CA PRO A 91 13.95 -5.08 7.40
C PRO A 91 14.08 -6.60 7.41
N GLN A 92 14.59 -7.18 8.50
CA GLN A 92 14.71 -8.64 8.70
C GLN A 92 13.35 -9.36 8.62
N PHE A 93 12.27 -8.72 9.09
CA PHE A 93 10.90 -9.26 9.02
C PHE A 93 10.50 -9.70 7.60
N PHE A 94 11.00 -8.97 6.59
CA PHE A 94 10.69 -9.20 5.18
C PHE A 94 11.60 -10.24 4.51
N ARG A 95 12.76 -10.53 5.13
CA ARG A 95 13.74 -11.49 4.61
C ARG A 95 13.51 -12.91 5.13
N GLU A 96 12.97 -13.05 6.33
CA GLU A 96 12.88 -14.32 7.05
C GLU A 96 11.69 -15.21 6.64
N ASN A 97 10.70 -14.68 5.91
CA ASN A 97 9.45 -15.39 5.58
C ASN A 97 9.34 -15.86 4.11
N HIS A 98 10.46 -15.97 3.38
CA HIS A 98 10.48 -16.29 1.94
C HIS A 98 11.46 -17.42 1.53
N GLN A 99 11.80 -18.34 2.44
CA GLN A 99 12.39 -19.63 2.07
C GLN A 99 11.30 -20.68 1.88
#